data_AF-A0A318UCV0-F1
#
_entry.id   AF-A0A318UCV0-F1
#
_cell.length_a   1.000
_cell.length_b   1.000
_cell.length_c   1.000
_cell.angle_alpha   90.00
_cell.angle_beta   90.00
_cell.angle_gamma   90.00
#
_symmetry.space_group_name_H-M   'P 1'
#
loop_
_entity.id
_entity.type
_entity.pdbx_description
1 polymer ?
#
loop_
_entity_poly.entity_id
_entity_poly.type
_entity_poly.pdbx_seq_one_letter_code
_entity_poly.pdbx_strand_id
1 'polypeptide(L)'
;MKRLILSILFCLSTAFVFAQGKVTFSPAAFTAEDEVTITLDVTGTPLAGLDDIYIWAFSNDGVGGGKDALTNGQWGSSSDKAKMQKTGPNLFTFKFTGTTLFGQSPAELINFGFLAKTKDGSKQTPDYKPFKFDPLVFVPSQFRVFPAKMDYTDVTTVYFQQDLATDQNLQRMYNIKVNLTFYDAAGNAVGTKTGLVTTKESAVLFSYAFIPERVITLPAGTQLSKFTYQFTGSIKDASGADVSTSGPVTEVVYTVFN
;
A
#
# COMPACT_ATOMS: atom_id res chain seq x y z
N MET A 1 -51.14 -23.74 20.98
CA MET A 1 -50.72 -22.79 19.93
C MET A 1 -49.46 -21.99 20.31
N LYS A 2 -49.40 -21.33 21.48
CA LYS A 2 -48.21 -20.54 21.92
C LYS A 2 -46.89 -21.33 21.97
N ARG A 3 -46.92 -22.61 22.37
CA ARG A 3 -45.72 -23.48 22.43
C ARG A 3 -45.25 -23.97 21.04
N LEU A 4 -46.15 -24.04 20.06
CA LEU A 4 -45.82 -24.42 18.68
C LEU A 4 -45.15 -23.25 17.94
N ILE A 5 -45.61 -22.01 18.19
CA ILE A 5 -45.04 -20.79 17.60
C ILE A 5 -43.61 -20.53 18.08
N LEU A 6 -43.31 -20.73 19.37
CA LEU A 6 -41.93 -20.61 19.88
C LEU A 6 -40.97 -21.63 19.27
N SER A 7 -41.46 -22.83 18.93
CA SER A 7 -40.65 -23.89 18.33
C SER A 7 -40.30 -23.58 16.87
N ILE A 8 -41.22 -22.98 16.12
CA ILE A 8 -41.00 -22.52 14.74
C ILE A 8 -40.07 -21.31 14.69
N LEU A 9 -40.19 -20.39 15.65
CA LEU A 9 -39.34 -19.20 15.73
C LEU A 9 -37.89 -19.52 16.12
N PHE A 10 -37.66 -20.58 16.90
CA PHE A 10 -36.32 -21.03 17.29
C PHE A 10 -35.62 -21.87 16.20
N CYS A 11 -36.37 -22.52 15.30
CA CYS A 11 -35.79 -23.22 14.14
C CYS A 11 -35.44 -22.28 12.97
N LEU A 12 -36.00 -21.06 12.92
CA LEU A 12 -35.70 -20.09 11.86
C LEU A 12 -34.42 -19.27 12.12
N SER A 13 -33.91 -19.23 13.35
CA SER A 13 -32.73 -18.44 13.73
C SER A 13 -31.40 -19.13 13.42
N THR A 14 -31.39 -20.41 13.06
CA THR A 14 -30.15 -21.17 12.73
C THR A 14 -29.78 -21.13 11.25
N ALA A 15 -30.61 -20.55 10.38
CA ALA A 15 -30.38 -20.57 8.93
C ALA A 15 -29.43 -19.49 8.40
N PHE A 16 -28.95 -18.55 9.23
CA PHE A 16 -28.19 -17.38 8.75
C PHE A 16 -26.72 -17.29 9.22
N VAL A 17 -26.12 -18.37 9.74
CA VAL A 17 -24.74 -18.38 10.26
C VAL A 17 -23.76 -19.16 9.36
N PHE A 18 -23.91 -19.12 8.04
CA PHE A 18 -23.06 -19.94 7.13
C PHE A 18 -21.93 -19.18 6.39
N ALA A 19 -21.73 -17.88 6.63
CA ALA A 19 -20.76 -17.10 5.86
C ALA A 19 -19.45 -16.78 6.62
N GLN A 20 -19.48 -16.60 7.94
CA GLN A 20 -18.36 -16.00 8.68
C GLN A 20 -17.14 -16.91 8.92
N GLY A 21 -17.18 -18.18 8.51
CA GLY A 21 -16.06 -19.12 8.68
C GLY A 21 -15.40 -19.61 7.39
N LYS A 22 -15.91 -19.22 6.20
CA LYS A 22 -15.44 -19.78 4.92
C LYS A 22 -14.33 -18.98 4.26
N VAL A 23 -14.17 -17.71 4.61
CA VAL A 23 -13.16 -16.83 4.02
C VAL A 23 -12.36 -16.20 5.12
N THR A 24 -11.03 -16.30 5.04
CA THR A 24 -10.10 -15.59 5.91
C THR A 24 -9.02 -14.91 5.08
N PHE A 25 -8.44 -13.85 5.62
CA PHE A 25 -7.38 -13.07 4.99
C PHE A 25 -6.14 -13.08 5.86
N SER A 26 -4.98 -13.09 5.20
CA SER A 26 -3.69 -12.87 5.84
C SER A 26 -2.92 -11.81 5.03
N PRO A 27 -2.64 -10.63 5.62
CA PRO A 27 -3.07 -10.18 6.94
C PRO A 27 -4.60 -10.00 7.04
N ALA A 28 -5.15 -9.98 8.26
CA ALA A 28 -6.60 -9.84 8.49
C ALA A 28 -7.12 -8.41 8.29
N ALA A 29 -6.22 -7.44 8.40
CA ALA A 29 -6.41 -6.02 8.10
C ALA A 29 -5.39 -5.65 7.02
N PHE A 30 -5.83 -4.95 5.98
CA PHE A 30 -5.02 -4.70 4.79
C PHE A 30 -5.53 -3.50 4.00
N THR A 31 -4.59 -2.76 3.43
CA THR A 31 -4.84 -1.69 2.46
C THR A 31 -4.90 -2.26 1.04
N ALA A 32 -5.26 -1.43 0.07
CA ALA A 32 -5.24 -1.82 -1.35
C ALA A 32 -3.82 -2.11 -1.90
N GLU A 33 -2.78 -1.71 -1.18
CA GLU A 33 -1.37 -1.87 -1.58
C GLU A 33 -0.68 -3.08 -0.93
N ASP A 34 -1.30 -3.65 0.09
CA ASP A 34 -0.77 -4.83 0.76
C ASP A 34 -0.93 -6.08 -0.10
N GLU A 35 0.01 -7.00 0.02
CA GLU A 35 -0.12 -8.33 -0.52
C GLU A 35 -0.93 -9.20 0.46
N VAL A 36 -2.07 -9.69 0.00
CA VAL A 36 -3.06 -10.38 0.82
C VAL A 36 -3.23 -11.79 0.29
N THR A 37 -3.28 -12.76 1.22
CA THR A 37 -3.66 -14.14 0.92
C THR A 37 -5.08 -14.39 1.40
N ILE A 38 -5.95 -14.71 0.46
CA ILE A 38 -7.28 -15.26 0.72
C ILE A 38 -7.12 -16.74 1.03
N THR A 39 -7.74 -17.22 2.11
CA THR A 39 -7.98 -18.64 2.34
C THR A 39 -9.48 -18.90 2.29
N LEU A 40 -9.90 -19.79 1.39
CA LEU A 40 -11.29 -20.16 1.14
C LEU A 40 -11.53 -21.63 1.49
N ASP A 41 -12.50 -21.88 2.36
CA ASP A 41 -13.07 -23.20 2.62
C ASP A 41 -14.34 -23.41 1.79
N VAL A 42 -14.26 -24.32 0.80
CA VAL A 42 -15.36 -24.66 -0.09
C VAL A 42 -16.24 -25.81 0.43
N THR A 43 -16.04 -26.26 1.66
CA THR A 43 -16.84 -27.34 2.27
C THR A 43 -18.34 -27.01 2.21
N GLY A 44 -19.15 -27.97 1.76
CA GLY A 44 -20.60 -27.80 1.62
C GLY A 44 -21.02 -26.88 0.47
N THR A 45 -20.11 -26.52 -0.44
CA THR A 45 -20.45 -25.86 -1.71
C THR A 45 -20.42 -26.87 -2.86
N PRO A 46 -20.95 -26.52 -4.06
CA PRO A 46 -20.80 -27.34 -5.26
C PRO A 46 -19.34 -27.63 -5.68
N LEU A 47 -18.37 -26.91 -5.09
CA LEU A 47 -16.94 -27.07 -5.37
C LEU A 47 -16.21 -28.01 -4.41
N ALA A 48 -16.89 -28.53 -3.37
CA ALA A 48 -16.28 -29.45 -2.43
C ALA A 48 -15.72 -30.70 -3.13
N GLY A 49 -14.52 -31.12 -2.76
CA GLY A 49 -13.80 -32.26 -3.35
C GLY A 49 -13.17 -32.02 -4.72
N LEU A 50 -13.35 -30.84 -5.33
CA LEU A 50 -12.66 -30.51 -6.57
C LEU A 50 -11.17 -30.21 -6.32
N ASP A 51 -10.33 -30.40 -7.34
CA ASP A 51 -8.91 -30.07 -7.29
C ASP A 51 -8.60 -28.68 -7.87
N ASP A 52 -9.38 -28.28 -8.88
CA ASP A 52 -9.17 -27.05 -9.63
C ASP A 52 -10.37 -26.11 -9.50
N ILE A 53 -10.14 -24.95 -8.88
CA ILE A 53 -11.11 -23.85 -8.81
C ILE A 53 -10.43 -22.53 -9.14
N TYR A 54 -11.23 -21.55 -9.54
CA TYR A 54 -10.79 -20.24 -10.04
C TYR A 54 -11.55 -19.15 -9.31
N ILE A 55 -10.85 -18.08 -8.93
CA ILE A 55 -11.47 -16.89 -8.34
C ILE A 55 -12.08 -16.01 -9.44
N TRP A 56 -13.26 -15.48 -9.20
CA TRP A 56 -13.86 -14.41 -9.98
C TRP A 56 -14.07 -13.22 -9.05
N ALA A 57 -13.28 -12.15 -9.25
CA ALA A 57 -13.26 -11.00 -8.33
C ALA A 57 -13.69 -9.71 -9.04
N PHE A 58 -14.22 -8.78 -8.25
CA PHE A 58 -14.70 -7.46 -8.70
C PHE A 58 -14.53 -6.42 -7.59
N SER A 59 -14.26 -5.17 -7.97
CA SER A 59 -14.07 -4.05 -7.05
C SER A 59 -15.33 -3.18 -6.90
N ASN A 60 -15.37 -2.40 -5.81
CA ASN A 60 -16.35 -1.35 -5.53
C ASN A 60 -17.81 -1.78 -5.70
N ASP A 61 -18.13 -2.99 -5.24
CA ASP A 61 -19.49 -3.51 -5.20
C ASP A 61 -20.39 -2.56 -4.40
N GLY A 62 -21.48 -2.13 -5.04
CA GLY A 62 -22.49 -1.25 -4.43
C GLY A 62 -22.06 0.20 -4.19
N VAL A 63 -20.87 0.66 -4.62
CA VAL A 63 -20.40 2.03 -4.39
C VAL A 63 -20.00 2.82 -5.65
N GLY A 64 -20.05 2.19 -6.83
CA GLY A 64 -19.76 2.82 -8.12
C GLY A 64 -18.26 2.79 -8.49
N GLY A 65 -17.96 2.88 -9.79
CA GLY A 65 -16.57 2.81 -10.28
C GLY A 65 -15.92 1.43 -10.12
N GLY A 66 -16.72 0.37 -10.05
CA GLY A 66 -16.25 -1.02 -9.97
C GLY A 66 -15.67 -1.54 -11.28
N LYS A 67 -14.70 -2.43 -11.17
CA LYS A 67 -14.06 -3.15 -12.27
C LYS A 67 -13.97 -4.63 -11.95
N ASP A 68 -14.02 -5.46 -12.98
CA ASP A 68 -13.64 -6.87 -12.86
C ASP A 68 -12.13 -6.98 -12.63
N ALA A 69 -11.71 -8.00 -11.88
CA ALA A 69 -10.31 -8.33 -11.73
C ALA A 69 -9.69 -8.70 -13.09
N LEU A 70 -8.49 -8.20 -13.34
CA LEU A 70 -7.72 -8.44 -14.58
C LEU A 70 -7.38 -9.93 -14.77
N THR A 71 -7.49 -10.73 -13.71
CA THR A 71 -7.26 -12.17 -13.74
C THR A 71 -8.48 -12.99 -14.15
N ASN A 72 -9.70 -12.45 -14.20
CA ASN A 72 -10.92 -13.26 -14.36
C ASN A 72 -10.94 -14.10 -15.65
N GLY A 73 -10.51 -13.53 -16.79
CA GLY A 73 -10.69 -14.13 -18.11
C GLY A 73 -12.14 -14.00 -18.59
N GLN A 74 -12.74 -15.09 -19.07
CA GLN A 74 -14.14 -15.13 -19.50
C GLN A 74 -14.96 -16.03 -18.58
N TRP A 75 -16.28 -15.80 -18.46
CA TRP A 75 -17.11 -16.60 -17.56
C TRP A 75 -17.04 -18.11 -17.87
N GLY A 76 -17.17 -18.48 -19.14
CA GLY A 76 -17.05 -19.87 -19.59
C GLY A 76 -15.61 -20.39 -19.73
N SER A 77 -14.60 -19.56 -19.43
CA SER A 77 -13.18 -19.91 -19.58
C SER A 77 -12.32 -19.00 -18.69
N SER A 78 -12.23 -19.37 -17.42
CA SER A 78 -11.41 -18.64 -16.45
C SER A 78 -9.93 -18.69 -16.85
N SER A 79 -9.23 -17.58 -16.62
CA SER A 79 -7.78 -17.49 -16.84
C SER A 79 -7.03 -18.38 -15.85
N ASP A 80 -5.90 -18.94 -16.26
CA ASP A 80 -5.02 -19.66 -15.34
C ASP A 80 -4.44 -18.73 -14.24
N LYS A 81 -4.39 -17.41 -14.49
CA LYS A 81 -4.02 -16.41 -13.47
C LYS A 81 -5.03 -16.30 -12.32
N ALA A 82 -6.26 -16.79 -12.51
CA ALA A 82 -7.29 -16.84 -11.48
C ALA A 82 -7.33 -18.18 -10.74
N LYS A 83 -6.50 -19.16 -11.12
CA LYS A 83 -6.50 -20.48 -10.48
C LYS A 83 -6.08 -20.34 -9.02
N MET A 84 -6.88 -20.89 -8.10
CA MET A 84 -6.55 -20.93 -6.69
C MET A 84 -5.65 -22.12 -6.38
N GLN A 85 -4.74 -21.97 -5.43
CA GLN A 85 -3.85 -23.03 -4.97
C GLN A 85 -4.56 -23.88 -3.91
N LYS A 86 -4.77 -25.17 -4.19
CA LYS A 86 -5.28 -26.12 -3.19
C LYS A 86 -4.24 -26.36 -2.10
N THR A 87 -4.65 -26.24 -0.84
CA THR A 87 -3.81 -26.41 0.36
C THR A 87 -4.37 -27.46 1.32
N GLY A 88 -5.60 -27.92 1.10
CA GLY A 88 -6.24 -29.02 1.82
C GLY A 88 -7.45 -29.56 1.05
N PRO A 89 -8.17 -30.57 1.57
CA PRO A 89 -9.25 -31.24 0.84
C PRO A 89 -10.30 -30.29 0.24
N ASN A 90 -10.69 -29.25 0.98
CA ASN A 90 -11.61 -28.19 0.55
C ASN A 90 -11.03 -26.79 0.80
N LEU A 91 -9.72 -26.69 1.02
CA LEU A 91 -9.06 -25.42 1.36
C LEU A 91 -8.22 -24.94 0.19
N PHE A 92 -8.43 -23.68 -0.18
CA PHE A 92 -7.79 -23.04 -1.32
C PHE A 92 -7.27 -21.67 -0.94
N THR A 93 -6.17 -21.26 -1.57
CA THR A 93 -5.55 -19.96 -1.35
C THR A 93 -5.39 -19.18 -2.65
N PHE A 94 -5.50 -17.86 -2.56
CA PHE A 94 -5.22 -16.94 -3.67
C PHE A 94 -4.52 -15.70 -3.12
N LYS A 95 -3.39 -15.35 -3.72
CA LYS A 95 -2.56 -14.21 -3.31
C LYS A 95 -2.75 -13.06 -4.29
N PHE A 96 -2.94 -11.85 -3.77
CA PHE A 96 -3.18 -10.68 -4.61
C PHE A 96 -2.73 -9.38 -3.93
N THR A 97 -2.55 -8.33 -4.73
CA THR A 97 -2.51 -6.94 -4.28
C THR A 97 -3.66 -6.20 -4.98
N GLY A 98 -4.47 -5.46 -4.22
CA GLY A 98 -5.70 -4.84 -4.75
C GLY A 98 -5.48 -3.98 -5.98
N THR A 99 -4.48 -3.09 -5.93
CA THR A 99 -4.13 -2.20 -7.05
C THR A 99 -3.78 -2.96 -8.33
N THR A 100 -3.03 -4.05 -8.20
CA THR A 100 -2.61 -4.89 -9.33
C THR A 100 -3.75 -5.76 -9.85
N LEU A 101 -4.57 -6.31 -8.94
CA LEU A 101 -5.67 -7.20 -9.30
C LEU A 101 -6.75 -6.46 -10.11
N PHE A 102 -7.06 -5.22 -9.73
CA PHE A 102 -8.14 -4.43 -10.35
C PHE A 102 -7.67 -3.35 -11.33
N GLY A 103 -6.36 -3.07 -11.42
CA GLY A 103 -5.84 -1.99 -12.27
C GLY A 103 -6.44 -0.63 -11.89
N GLN A 104 -6.48 -0.36 -10.58
CA GLN A 104 -7.00 0.87 -9.98
C GLN A 104 -6.00 1.39 -8.96
N SER A 105 -5.92 2.71 -8.82
CA SER A 105 -5.12 3.34 -7.78
C SER A 105 -5.70 3.03 -6.39
N PRO A 106 -4.88 3.12 -5.31
CA PRO A 106 -5.38 2.89 -3.96
C PRO A 106 -6.57 3.77 -3.59
N ALA A 107 -6.59 5.02 -4.07
CA ALA A 107 -7.67 5.98 -3.80
C ALA A 107 -9.00 5.61 -4.49
N GLU A 108 -8.95 4.83 -5.55
CA GLU A 108 -10.15 4.35 -6.27
C GLU A 108 -10.73 3.07 -5.64
N LEU A 109 -10.00 2.37 -4.78
CA LEU A 109 -10.38 1.06 -4.24
C LEU A 109 -10.96 1.19 -2.83
N ILE A 110 -12.27 1.00 -2.71
CA ILE A 110 -13.02 1.11 -1.44
C ILE A 110 -13.29 -0.28 -0.87
N ASN A 111 -13.82 -1.17 -1.71
CA ASN A 111 -14.14 -2.54 -1.33
C ASN A 111 -13.95 -3.50 -2.52
N PHE A 112 -14.06 -4.79 -2.27
CA PHE A 112 -14.12 -5.81 -3.30
C PHE A 112 -15.03 -6.98 -2.87
N GLY A 113 -15.38 -7.80 -3.85
CA GLY A 113 -16.04 -9.07 -3.65
C GLY A 113 -15.44 -10.13 -4.56
N PHE A 114 -15.72 -11.39 -4.25
CA PHE A 114 -15.37 -12.48 -5.14
C PHE A 114 -16.28 -13.69 -4.97
N LEU A 115 -16.26 -14.59 -5.94
CA LEU A 115 -16.76 -15.95 -5.82
C LEU A 115 -15.68 -16.93 -6.33
N ALA A 116 -15.76 -18.20 -5.95
CA ALA A 116 -14.97 -19.25 -6.58
C ALA A 116 -15.85 -20.06 -7.54
N LYS A 117 -15.25 -20.56 -8.62
CA LYS A 117 -15.95 -21.32 -9.67
C LYS A 117 -15.06 -22.36 -10.35
N THR A 118 -15.66 -23.30 -11.07
CA THR A 118 -14.95 -24.15 -12.02
C THR A 118 -14.45 -23.33 -13.21
N LYS A 119 -13.49 -23.87 -13.98
CA LYS A 119 -12.88 -23.18 -15.14
C LYS A 119 -13.94 -22.72 -16.16
N ASP A 120 -14.96 -23.54 -16.35
CA ASP A 120 -16.09 -23.33 -17.27
C ASP A 120 -17.28 -22.57 -16.64
N GLY A 121 -17.23 -22.30 -15.33
CA GLY A 121 -18.32 -21.66 -14.59
C GLY A 121 -19.59 -22.48 -14.44
N SER A 122 -19.56 -23.79 -14.67
CA SER A 122 -20.70 -24.69 -14.42
C SER A 122 -21.07 -24.84 -12.95
N LYS A 123 -20.11 -24.64 -12.03
CA LYS A 123 -20.32 -24.67 -10.58
C LYS A 123 -19.65 -23.46 -9.92
N GLN A 124 -20.27 -22.95 -8.86
CA GLN A 124 -19.76 -21.79 -8.12
C GLN A 124 -20.15 -21.78 -6.64
N THR A 125 -19.44 -20.97 -5.87
CA THR A 125 -19.88 -20.50 -4.56
C THR A 125 -20.88 -19.34 -4.71
N PRO A 126 -21.57 -18.94 -3.63
CA PRO A 126 -22.14 -17.60 -3.54
C PRO A 126 -21.05 -16.52 -3.63
N ASP A 127 -21.47 -15.28 -3.83
CA ASP A 127 -20.62 -14.11 -3.67
C ASP A 127 -20.21 -13.94 -2.21
N TYR A 128 -18.91 -13.76 -1.99
CA TYR A 128 -18.33 -13.31 -0.73
C TYR A 128 -18.02 -11.83 -0.85
N LYS A 129 -18.87 -10.98 -0.24
CA LYS A 129 -18.77 -9.52 -0.33
C LYS A 129 -19.63 -8.80 0.72
N PRO A 130 -19.37 -7.49 0.94
CA PRO A 130 -18.17 -6.76 0.55
C PRO A 130 -17.03 -6.93 1.56
N PHE A 131 -15.79 -6.99 1.07
CA PHE A 131 -14.57 -6.86 1.88
C PHE A 131 -13.98 -5.48 1.66
N LYS A 132 -13.69 -4.76 2.75
CA LYS A 132 -13.20 -3.39 2.68
C LYS A 132 -11.68 -3.37 2.69
N PHE A 133 -11.11 -2.47 1.90
CA PHE A 133 -9.71 -2.08 2.10
C PHE A 133 -9.65 -1.09 3.26
N ASP A 134 -8.66 -1.26 4.13
CA ASP A 134 -8.36 -0.24 5.11
C ASP A 134 -7.88 1.02 4.40
N PRO A 135 -8.27 2.21 4.89
CA PRO A 135 -7.78 3.45 4.32
C PRO A 135 -6.26 3.50 4.44
N LEU A 136 -5.60 4.09 3.45
CA LEU A 136 -4.22 4.51 3.60
C LEU A 136 -4.18 5.59 4.68
N VAL A 137 -3.81 5.19 5.91
CA VAL A 137 -3.62 6.13 7.00
C VAL A 137 -2.24 6.75 6.81
N PHE A 138 -2.23 8.03 6.45
CA PHE A 138 -1.02 8.82 6.48
C PHE A 138 -0.56 8.96 7.94
N VAL A 139 0.52 8.27 8.28
CA VAL A 139 1.21 8.46 9.56
C VAL A 139 2.32 9.48 9.31
N PRO A 140 2.21 10.71 9.85
CA PRO A 140 3.28 11.69 9.69
C PRO A 140 4.56 11.17 10.36
N SER A 141 5.70 11.39 9.73
CA SER A 141 7.02 11.04 10.25
C SER A 141 7.91 12.28 10.26
N GLN A 142 8.88 12.33 11.18
CA GLN A 142 9.81 13.44 11.32
C GLN A 142 10.53 13.75 10.00
N PHE A 143 11.01 12.71 9.32
CA PHE A 143 11.61 12.80 7.99
C PHE A 143 10.87 11.89 7.04
N ARG A 144 10.44 12.43 5.89
CA ARG A 144 9.68 11.69 4.88
C ARG A 144 10.18 12.04 3.48
N VAL A 145 10.10 11.08 2.57
CA VAL A 145 10.23 11.30 1.14
C VAL A 145 8.92 10.95 0.42
N PHE A 146 8.60 11.67 -0.65
CA PHE A 146 7.50 11.38 -1.56
C PHE A 146 7.96 11.56 -3.02
N PRO A 147 7.58 10.68 -3.95
CA PRO A 147 6.89 9.40 -3.71
C PRO A 147 7.79 8.43 -2.92
N ALA A 148 7.19 7.40 -2.31
CA ALA A 148 7.94 6.41 -1.52
C ALA A 148 8.75 5.45 -2.40
N LYS A 149 8.32 5.28 -3.66
CA LYS A 149 9.03 4.57 -4.72
C LYS A 149 9.25 5.56 -5.85
N MET A 150 10.48 5.68 -6.31
CA MET A 150 10.89 6.64 -7.33
C MET A 150 12.10 6.14 -8.09
N ASP A 151 12.24 6.57 -9.33
CA ASP A 151 13.53 6.59 -10.02
C ASP A 151 14.18 7.98 -9.94
N TYR A 152 15.32 8.16 -10.64
CA TYR A 152 16.07 9.41 -10.61
C TYR A 152 15.51 10.51 -11.53
N THR A 153 14.47 10.21 -12.31
CA THR A 153 13.76 11.12 -13.22
C THR A 153 12.48 11.67 -12.60
N ASP A 154 11.97 11.02 -11.56
CA ASP A 154 10.78 11.43 -10.83
C ASP A 154 10.97 12.71 -10.01
N VAL A 155 9.89 13.49 -9.88
CA VAL A 155 9.83 14.59 -8.91
C VAL A 155 9.80 13.99 -7.50
N THR A 156 10.85 14.32 -6.75
CA THR A 156 11.10 13.90 -5.38
C THR A 156 10.89 15.06 -4.43
N THR A 157 10.10 14.86 -3.37
CA THR A 157 9.94 15.83 -2.29
C THR A 157 10.38 15.22 -0.97
N VAL A 158 11.33 15.86 -0.29
CA VAL A 158 11.70 15.52 1.09
C VAL A 158 11.02 16.46 2.06
N TYR A 159 10.59 15.94 3.20
CA TYR A 159 9.88 16.68 4.24
C TYR A 159 10.58 16.56 5.58
N PHE A 160 10.54 17.66 6.33
CA PHE A 160 10.87 17.70 7.75
C PHE A 160 9.65 18.19 8.53
N GLN A 161 9.14 17.33 9.40
CA GLN A 161 8.02 17.62 10.29
C GLN A 161 8.57 17.87 11.70
N GLN A 162 8.69 19.15 12.03
CA GLN A 162 9.46 19.66 13.15
C GLN A 162 8.90 19.27 14.51
N ASP A 163 7.58 19.24 14.66
CA ASP A 163 6.88 18.87 15.89
C ASP A 163 7.02 17.39 16.26
N LEU A 164 7.38 16.55 15.29
CA LEU A 164 7.67 15.13 15.50
C LEU A 164 9.13 14.86 15.86
N ALA A 165 9.99 15.89 15.91
CA ALA A 165 11.37 15.69 16.30
C ALA A 165 11.50 15.32 17.78
N THR A 166 12.33 14.33 18.08
CA THR A 166 12.66 13.93 19.47
C THR A 166 13.75 14.81 20.09
N ASP A 167 14.59 15.42 19.25
CA ASP A 167 15.63 16.36 19.65
C ASP A 167 15.08 17.80 19.71
N GLN A 168 15.32 18.48 20.85
CA GLN A 168 14.80 19.83 21.09
C GLN A 168 15.41 20.89 20.16
N ASN A 169 16.65 20.74 19.73
CA ASN A 169 17.27 21.65 18.76
C ASN A 169 16.60 21.52 17.40
N LEU A 170 16.21 20.31 17.00
CA LEU A 170 15.44 20.09 15.77
C LEU A 170 14.03 20.70 15.88
N GLN A 171 13.36 20.54 17.02
CA GLN A 171 12.05 21.17 17.29
C GLN A 171 12.08 22.71 17.22
N ARG A 172 13.24 23.33 17.50
CA ARG A 172 13.41 24.79 17.55
C ARG A 172 14.17 25.36 16.35
N MET A 173 14.56 24.51 15.41
CA MET A 173 15.35 24.90 14.24
C MET A 173 14.59 25.92 13.38
N TYR A 174 15.25 26.99 12.96
CA TYR A 174 14.75 27.96 11.98
C TYR A 174 15.75 28.13 10.84
N ASN A 175 15.35 28.89 9.80
CA ASN A 175 16.12 29.03 8.56
C ASN A 175 16.48 27.65 7.96
N ILE A 176 15.46 26.80 7.85
CA ILE A 176 15.61 25.40 7.49
C ILE A 176 16.00 25.28 6.00
N LYS A 177 17.00 24.45 5.75
CA LYS A 177 17.57 24.14 4.44
C LYS A 177 17.79 22.65 4.32
N VAL A 178 18.02 22.17 3.10
CA VAL A 178 18.38 20.77 2.84
C VAL A 178 19.72 20.67 2.11
N ASN A 179 20.51 19.68 2.52
CA ASN A 179 21.68 19.20 1.80
C ASN A 179 21.33 17.87 1.14
N LEU A 180 21.69 17.71 -0.13
CA LEU A 180 21.47 16.50 -0.93
C LEU A 180 22.82 15.96 -1.42
N THR A 181 23.03 14.66 -1.34
CA THR A 181 24.17 13.97 -1.99
C THR A 181 23.65 12.76 -2.76
N PHE A 182 24.11 12.57 -3.98
CA PHE A 182 23.67 11.51 -4.90
C PHE A 182 24.80 10.52 -5.15
N TYR A 183 24.45 9.25 -5.32
CA TYR A 183 25.42 8.17 -5.43
C TYR A 183 25.16 7.29 -6.66
N ASP A 184 26.25 6.82 -7.27
CA ASP A 184 26.20 5.84 -8.36
C ASP A 184 25.95 4.40 -7.84
N ALA A 185 25.81 3.44 -8.75
CA ALA A 185 25.65 2.02 -8.43
C ALA A 185 26.83 1.40 -7.66
N ALA A 186 28.03 2.01 -7.72
CA ALA A 186 29.21 1.57 -6.96
C ALA A 186 29.28 2.21 -5.56
N GLY A 187 28.35 3.10 -5.22
CA GLY A 187 28.28 3.79 -3.94
C GLY A 187 29.17 5.04 -3.85
N ASN A 188 29.74 5.51 -4.97
CA ASN A 188 30.51 6.75 -4.99
C ASN A 188 29.57 7.96 -5.06
N ALA A 189 29.90 9.02 -4.32
CA ALA A 189 29.18 10.28 -4.44
C ALA A 189 29.47 10.91 -5.81
N VAL A 190 28.43 11.18 -6.59
CA VAL A 190 28.52 11.77 -7.94
C VAL A 190 28.04 13.22 -8.01
N GLY A 191 27.46 13.73 -6.91
CA GLY A 191 27.14 15.14 -6.79
C GLY A 191 26.54 15.50 -5.44
N THR A 192 26.82 16.71 -4.97
CA THR A 192 26.27 17.26 -3.72
C THR A 192 25.74 18.67 -3.97
N LYS A 193 24.60 19.00 -3.38
CA LYS A 193 24.06 20.36 -3.28
C LYS A 193 23.73 20.68 -1.84
N THR A 194 24.17 21.83 -1.35
CA THR A 194 24.01 22.23 0.04
C THR A 194 23.25 23.54 0.18
N GLY A 195 22.58 23.74 1.30
CA GLY A 195 21.92 24.99 1.64
C GLY A 195 20.70 25.31 0.77
N LEU A 196 20.04 24.28 0.22
CA LEU A 196 18.83 24.44 -0.59
C LEU A 196 17.69 24.89 0.32
N VAL A 197 17.09 26.04 0.01
CA VAL A 197 16.05 26.64 0.85
C VAL A 197 14.77 25.82 0.77
N THR A 198 14.22 25.44 1.92
CA THR A 198 12.95 24.69 1.99
C THR A 198 11.74 25.59 1.80
N THR A 199 10.67 25.05 1.23
CA THR A 199 9.33 25.63 1.30
C THR A 199 8.75 25.40 2.69
N LYS A 200 8.20 26.45 3.31
CA LYS A 200 7.45 26.34 4.56
C LYS A 200 5.99 26.01 4.24
N GLU A 201 5.62 24.74 4.35
CA GLU A 201 4.26 24.25 4.06
C GLU A 201 3.26 24.59 5.17
N SER A 202 3.75 24.65 6.41
CA SER A 202 2.96 25.05 7.58
C SER A 202 3.86 25.63 8.67
N ALA A 203 3.33 25.88 9.87
CA ALA A 203 4.14 26.32 11.00
C ALA A 203 5.27 25.35 11.35
N VAL A 204 5.06 24.04 11.13
CA VAL A 204 5.95 22.94 11.57
C VAL A 204 6.37 22.00 10.44
N LEU A 205 5.85 22.18 9.22
CA LEU A 205 6.16 21.33 8.06
C LEU A 205 6.98 22.11 7.03
N PHE A 206 8.13 21.54 6.66
CA PHE A 206 9.05 22.09 5.68
C PHE A 206 9.33 21.05 4.59
N SER A 207 9.45 21.49 3.35
CA SER A 207 9.64 20.60 2.20
C SER A 207 10.72 21.12 1.25
N TYR A 208 11.28 20.23 0.43
CA TYR A 208 12.04 20.61 -0.75
C TYR A 208 11.78 19.61 -1.88
N ALA A 209 11.31 20.11 -3.02
CA ALA A 209 10.99 19.32 -4.20
C ALA A 209 12.08 19.48 -5.28
N PHE A 210 12.46 18.38 -5.91
CA PHE A 210 13.51 18.34 -6.92
C PHE A 210 13.39 17.13 -7.84
N ILE A 211 14.07 17.17 -8.99
CA ILE A 211 14.27 15.99 -9.84
C ILE A 211 15.76 15.65 -9.76
N PRO A 212 16.16 14.47 -9.25
CA PRO A 212 17.56 14.13 -9.00
C PRO A 212 18.52 14.45 -10.16
N GLU A 213 18.20 14.03 -11.38
CA GLU A 213 19.02 14.28 -12.58
C GLU A 213 19.09 15.75 -13.00
N ARG A 214 18.20 16.61 -12.51
CA ARG A 214 18.21 18.06 -12.79
C ARG A 214 18.93 18.86 -11.72
N VAL A 215 19.18 18.27 -10.55
CA VAL A 215 19.87 18.93 -9.43
C VAL A 215 21.38 18.88 -9.62
N ILE A 216 21.90 17.82 -10.23
CA ILE A 216 23.33 17.62 -10.48
C ILE A 216 23.61 17.32 -11.96
N THR A 217 24.81 17.65 -12.41
CA THR A 217 25.27 17.22 -13.74
C THR A 217 25.82 15.80 -13.61
N LEU A 218 25.15 14.83 -14.22
CA LEU A 218 25.59 13.44 -14.22
C LEU A 218 26.64 13.22 -15.31
N PRO A 219 27.76 12.54 -15.03
CA PRO A 219 28.64 12.02 -16.06
C PRO A 219 27.88 11.08 -17.01
N ALA A 220 28.28 11.06 -18.28
CA ALA A 220 27.65 10.20 -19.28
C ALA A 220 27.77 8.71 -18.86
N GLY A 221 26.65 7.99 -18.88
CA GLY A 221 26.59 6.58 -18.50
C GLY A 221 26.48 6.32 -17.00
N THR A 222 26.42 7.35 -16.14
CA THR A 222 26.21 7.17 -14.71
C THR A 222 24.75 6.82 -14.41
N GLN A 223 24.54 5.66 -13.80
CA GLN A 223 23.25 5.30 -13.21
C GLN A 223 23.25 5.63 -11.71
N LEU A 224 22.25 6.40 -11.28
CA LEU A 224 22.03 6.70 -9.87
C LEU A 224 21.39 5.52 -9.15
N SER A 225 21.89 5.21 -7.94
CA SER A 225 21.37 4.11 -7.11
C SER A 225 20.62 4.60 -5.87
N LYS A 226 21.06 5.73 -5.30
CA LYS A 226 20.47 6.32 -4.11
C LYS A 226 20.83 7.80 -3.99
N PHE A 227 20.15 8.48 -3.08
CA PHE A 227 20.56 9.78 -2.57
C PHE A 227 20.42 9.83 -1.05
N THR A 228 21.14 10.75 -0.43
CA THR A 228 20.96 11.10 0.97
C THR A 228 20.52 12.54 1.09
N TYR A 229 19.66 12.83 2.07
CA TYR A 229 19.28 14.19 2.42
C TYR A 229 19.53 14.47 3.90
N GLN A 230 19.83 15.73 4.22
CA GLN A 230 20.00 16.20 5.59
C GLN A 230 19.37 17.59 5.72
N PHE A 231 18.41 17.73 6.62
CA PHE A 231 17.89 19.05 6.99
C PHE A 231 18.88 19.76 7.91
N THR A 232 19.12 21.03 7.64
CA THR A 232 20.05 21.90 8.37
C THR A 232 19.36 23.24 8.67
N GLY A 233 19.85 23.96 9.66
CA GLY A 233 19.31 25.27 10.02
C GLY A 233 20.07 25.87 11.18
N SER A 234 19.43 26.81 11.87
CA SER A 234 19.98 27.48 13.04
C SER A 234 19.06 27.33 14.25
N ILE A 235 19.64 27.36 15.44
CA ILE A 235 18.95 27.58 16.71
C ILE A 235 19.48 28.84 17.39
N LYS A 236 18.79 29.31 18.43
CA LYS A 236 19.31 30.32 19.34
C LYS A 236 19.95 29.62 20.54
N ASP A 237 21.21 29.91 20.83
CA ASP A 237 21.84 29.45 22.05
C ASP A 237 21.38 30.29 23.27
N ALA A 238 21.92 30.00 24.45
CA ALA A 238 21.58 30.70 25.68
C ALA A 238 21.93 32.20 25.65
N SER A 239 22.83 32.63 24.77
CA SER A 239 23.19 34.04 24.58
C SER A 239 22.33 34.75 23.52
N GLY A 240 21.45 34.02 22.84
CA GLY A 240 20.65 34.52 21.72
C GLY A 240 21.41 34.57 20.39
N ALA A 241 22.60 33.97 20.31
CA ALA A 241 23.36 33.85 19.08
C ALA A 241 22.86 32.69 18.20
N ASP A 242 23.03 32.82 16.89
CA ASP A 242 22.67 31.78 15.93
C ASP A 242 23.74 30.68 15.94
N VAL A 243 23.32 29.45 16.23
CA VAL A 243 24.19 28.26 16.17
C VAL A 243 23.64 27.29 15.16
N SER A 244 24.50 26.78 14.27
CA SER A 244 24.11 25.79 13.28
C SER A 244 23.67 24.49 13.94
N THR A 245 22.58 23.93 13.44
CA THR A 245 22.06 22.62 13.83
C THR A 245 21.75 21.78 12.59
N SER A 246 21.73 20.48 12.72
CA SER A 246 21.47 19.56 11.62
C SER A 246 20.77 18.31 12.11
N GLY A 247 19.83 17.82 11.31
CA GLY A 247 19.22 16.51 11.50
C GLY A 247 20.18 15.37 11.13
N PRO A 248 19.75 14.12 11.34
CA PRO A 248 20.45 12.96 10.79
C PRO A 248 20.49 13.02 9.25
N VAL A 249 21.47 12.32 8.69
CA VAL A 249 21.52 12.04 7.26
C VAL A 249 20.57 10.86 6.98
N THR A 250 19.57 11.07 6.12
CA THR A 250 18.62 10.04 5.73
C THR A 250 18.94 9.55 4.32
N GLU A 251 18.98 8.23 4.14
CA GLU A 251 19.20 7.57 2.85
C GLU A 251 17.88 7.19 2.17
N VAL A 252 17.81 7.38 0.85
CA VAL A 252 16.70 6.96 0.00
C VAL A 252 17.25 6.21 -1.20
N VAL A 253 16.82 4.97 -1.37
CA VAL A 253 17.23 4.09 -2.48
C VAL A 253 16.22 4.24 -3.62
N TYR A 254 16.71 4.40 -4.86
CA TYR A 254 15.84 4.41 -6.02
C TYR A 254 15.26 3.02 -6.28
N THR A 255 13.99 2.98 -6.65
CA THR A 255 13.34 1.74 -7.08
C THR A 255 13.53 1.61 -8.59
N VAL A 256 14.11 0.49 -9.03
CA VAL A 256 14.14 0.17 -10.46
C VAL A 256 12.75 -0.34 -10.84
N PHE A 257 11.99 0.47 -11.58
CA PHE A 257 10.78 0.01 -12.24
C PHE A 257 11.20 -0.81 -13.47
N ASN A 258 11.07 -2.14 -13.39
CA ASN A 258 11.24 -3.03 -14.55
C ASN A 258 10.04 -2.94 -15.49
#